data_AF-A0A948G9F2-F1
#
_entry.id   AF-A0A948G9F2-F1
#
_cell.length_a   1.000
_cell.length_b   1.000
_cell.length_c   1.000
_cell.angle_alpha   90.00
_cell.angle_beta   90.00
_cell.angle_gamma   90.00
#
_symmetry.space_group_name_H-M   'P 1'
#
loop_
_entity.id
_entity.type
_entity.pdbx_description
1 polymer ?
#
loop_
_entity_poly.entity_id
_entity_poly.type
_entity_poly.pdbx_seq_one_letter_code
_entity_poly.pdbx_strand_id
1 'polypeptide(L)'
;MAQYLHGGEFFCRGDKMLSLLVKVIPLNMASALSPGILAVSVLLLGGKRQPVLRSLAFFLGTLVVGVIAVSAGFFLGQALSTGMKQGAASSVIDLILGVIFIVFGFKLFFAREINPSLKEYRHQLLTLFAGGLILSGTNFDALFLSFAAAKEVGGTPDIQMISRICLLVLNLIFFTLPVLLPLLAFIYFPRYAAGFFKKINQYALKYSRFMLSVLFIVFGVVLVLRGIR
;
A
#
# COMPACT_ATOMS: atom_id res chain seq x y z
N MET A 1 20.40 32.62 34.33
CA MET A 1 20.85 32.62 32.92
C MET A 1 20.58 31.23 32.32
N ALA A 2 19.33 30.77 32.30
CA ALA A 2 18.97 29.41 31.85
C ALA A 2 17.49 29.33 31.42
N GLN A 3 17.10 30.06 30.37
CA GLN A 3 15.71 30.08 29.91
C GLN A 3 15.53 30.27 28.39
N TYR A 4 16.51 29.84 27.58
CA TYR A 4 16.52 30.04 26.11
C TYR A 4 16.81 28.77 25.28
N LEU A 5 16.40 27.58 25.73
CA LEU A 5 16.67 26.32 24.98
C LEU A 5 15.44 25.48 24.59
N HIS A 6 14.20 25.98 24.73
CA HIS A 6 13.01 25.22 24.32
C HIS A 6 12.48 25.52 22.90
N GLY A 7 13.03 26.52 22.20
CA GLY A 7 12.59 26.88 20.84
C GLY A 7 13.10 25.95 19.73
N GLY A 8 14.27 25.31 19.93
CA GLY A 8 14.92 24.51 18.88
C GLY A 8 14.31 23.13 18.63
N GLU A 9 13.74 22.50 19.66
CA GLU A 9 13.20 21.13 19.55
C GLU A 9 11.91 21.06 18.74
N PHE A 10 11.07 22.11 18.80
CA PHE A 10 9.83 22.18 18.02
C PHE A 10 10.10 22.32 16.52
N PHE A 11 11.11 23.10 16.14
CA PHE A 11 11.46 23.32 14.74
C PHE A 11 12.03 22.05 14.10
N CYS A 12 12.99 21.40 14.76
CA CYS A 12 13.55 20.11 14.33
C CYS A 12 12.49 18.99 14.23
N ARG A 13 11.46 19.01 15.08
CA ARG A 13 10.37 18.02 15.06
C ARG A 13 9.42 18.23 13.87
N GLY A 14 9.13 19.48 13.51
CA GLY A 14 8.33 19.84 12.35
C GLY A 14 8.97 19.35 11.04
N ASP A 15 10.27 19.56 10.89
CA ASP A 15 11.01 19.16 9.68
C ASP A 15 11.05 17.64 9.48
N LYS A 16 11.24 16.88 10.57
CA LYS A 16 11.19 15.41 10.54
C LYS A 16 9.80 14.89 10.14
N MET A 17 8.73 15.48 10.69
CA MET A 17 7.35 15.10 10.35
C MET A 17 7.04 15.40 8.89
N LEU A 18 7.43 16.60 8.40
CA LEU A 18 7.23 16.98 7.01
C LEU A 18 7.98 16.04 6.06
N SER A 19 9.25 15.73 6.36
CA SER A 19 10.04 14.77 5.59
C SER A 19 9.39 13.38 5.55
N LEU A 20 8.86 12.91 6.69
CA LEU A 20 8.16 11.62 6.73
C LEU A 20 6.87 11.65 5.91
N LEU A 21 6.07 12.71 6.00
CA LEU A 21 4.84 12.87 5.20
C LEU A 21 5.14 12.88 3.71
N VAL A 22 6.18 13.61 3.28
CA VAL A 22 6.60 13.68 1.87
C VAL A 22 7.04 12.33 1.33
N LYS A 23 7.56 11.43 2.19
CA LYS A 23 7.89 10.04 1.79
C LYS A 23 6.67 9.13 1.81
N VAL A 24 5.89 9.17 2.87
CA VAL A 24 4.81 8.21 3.16
C VAL A 24 3.57 8.46 2.31
N ILE A 25 3.20 9.72 2.08
CA ILE A 25 1.98 10.05 1.32
C ILE A 25 2.06 9.56 -0.12
N PRO A 26 3.12 9.80 -0.90
CA PRO A 26 3.23 9.27 -2.26
C PRO A 26 3.23 7.74 -2.30
N LEU A 27 3.91 7.07 -1.35
CA LEU A 27 3.91 5.62 -1.24
C LEU A 27 2.51 5.05 -0.97
N ASN A 28 1.76 5.67 -0.06
CA ASN A 28 0.37 5.29 0.25
C ASN A 28 -0.56 5.55 -0.94
N MET A 29 -0.43 6.71 -1.60
CA MET A 29 -1.23 7.00 -2.81
C MET A 29 -0.96 5.96 -3.90
N ALA A 30 0.30 5.57 -4.08
CA ALA A 30 0.70 4.57 -5.04
C ALA A 30 0.15 3.18 -4.69
N SER A 31 0.14 2.78 -3.41
CA SER A 31 -0.41 1.49 -3.00
C SER A 31 -1.92 1.39 -3.20
N ALA A 32 -2.63 2.52 -3.14
CA ALA A 32 -4.06 2.59 -3.45
C ALA A 32 -4.38 2.45 -4.95
N LEU A 33 -3.38 2.55 -5.84
CA LEU A 33 -3.56 2.40 -7.28
C LEU A 33 -3.41 0.93 -7.71
N SER A 34 -4.22 0.05 -7.13
CA SER A 34 -4.23 -1.38 -7.45
C SER A 34 -5.47 -1.74 -8.30
N PRO A 35 -5.35 -1.81 -9.63
CA PRO A 35 -6.47 -2.08 -10.53
C PRO A 35 -6.99 -3.51 -10.40
N GLY A 36 -6.12 -4.49 -10.10
CA GLY A 36 -6.54 -5.88 -9.96
C GLY A 36 -7.53 -6.05 -8.82
N ILE A 37 -7.18 -5.54 -7.64
CA ILE A 37 -8.05 -5.54 -6.46
C ILE A 37 -9.33 -4.71 -6.71
N LEU A 38 -9.20 -3.54 -7.35
CA LEU A 38 -10.35 -2.69 -7.72
C LEU A 38 -11.33 -3.44 -8.65
N ALA A 39 -10.81 -4.10 -9.69
CA ALA A 39 -11.61 -4.85 -10.65
C ALA A 39 -12.42 -5.97 -9.98
N VAL A 40 -11.76 -6.73 -9.08
CA VAL A 40 -12.42 -7.79 -8.32
C VAL A 40 -13.48 -7.21 -7.39
N SER A 41 -13.20 -6.12 -6.68
CA SER A 41 -14.17 -5.46 -5.81
C SER A 41 -15.43 -5.01 -6.57
N VAL A 42 -15.25 -4.36 -7.72
CA VAL A 42 -16.37 -3.92 -8.58
C VAL A 42 -17.16 -5.12 -9.13
N LEU A 43 -16.48 -6.20 -9.52
CA LEU A 43 -17.13 -7.42 -9.99
C LEU A 43 -17.97 -8.09 -8.89
N LEU A 44 -17.47 -8.12 -7.66
CA LEU A 44 -18.22 -8.65 -6.51
C LEU A 44 -19.47 -7.83 -6.22
N LEU A 45 -19.38 -6.50 -6.32
CA LEU A 45 -20.50 -5.58 -6.13
C LEU A 45 -21.53 -5.61 -7.27
N GLY A 46 -21.11 -5.98 -8.48
CA GLY A 46 -22.01 -6.20 -9.63
C GLY A 46 -22.81 -7.51 -9.58
N GLY A 47 -22.53 -8.38 -8.61
CA GLY A 47 -23.19 -9.68 -8.49
C GLY A 47 -24.66 -9.61 -8.06
N LYS A 48 -25.50 -10.52 -8.58
CA LYS A 48 -26.96 -10.54 -8.34
C LYS A 48 -27.38 -10.88 -6.89
N ARG A 49 -26.50 -11.49 -6.09
CA ARG A 49 -26.83 -11.97 -4.74
C ARG A 49 -25.83 -11.43 -3.71
N GLN A 50 -26.35 -10.73 -2.71
CA GLN A 50 -25.63 -10.21 -1.53
C GLN A 50 -24.31 -9.49 -1.88
N PRO A 51 -24.31 -8.52 -2.82
CA PRO A 51 -23.07 -7.87 -3.31
C PRO A 51 -22.24 -7.24 -2.19
N VAL A 52 -22.89 -6.57 -1.23
CA VAL A 52 -22.23 -5.93 -0.09
C VAL A 52 -21.53 -6.95 0.80
N LEU A 53 -22.21 -8.03 1.20
CA LEU A 53 -21.65 -9.04 2.11
C LEU A 53 -20.46 -9.77 1.47
N ARG A 54 -20.55 -10.05 0.16
CA ARG A 54 -19.47 -10.66 -0.63
C ARG A 54 -18.25 -9.75 -0.71
N SER A 55 -18.45 -8.46 -0.99
CA SER A 55 -17.37 -7.48 -1.02
C SER A 55 -16.79 -7.22 0.37
N LEU A 56 -17.59 -7.31 1.44
CA LEU A 56 -17.13 -7.20 2.82
C LEU A 56 -16.22 -8.38 3.19
N ALA A 57 -16.60 -9.61 2.84
CA ALA A 57 -15.76 -10.78 3.07
C ALA A 57 -14.39 -10.64 2.38
N PHE A 58 -14.38 -10.20 1.12
CA PHE A 58 -13.16 -9.90 0.38
C PHE A 58 -12.34 -8.76 1.01
N PHE A 59 -12.99 -7.69 1.45
CA PHE A 59 -12.37 -6.58 2.18
C PHE A 59 -11.69 -7.06 3.47
N LEU A 60 -12.33 -7.91 4.26
CA LEU A 60 -11.74 -8.45 5.49
C LEU A 60 -10.48 -9.27 5.21
N GLY A 61 -10.46 -10.08 4.15
CA GLY A 61 -9.25 -10.78 3.74
C GLY A 61 -8.14 -9.81 3.32
N THR A 62 -8.49 -8.78 2.56
CA THR A 62 -7.57 -7.70 2.16
C THR A 62 -7.01 -6.96 3.39
N LEU A 63 -7.87 -6.64 4.36
CA LEU A 63 -7.51 -5.95 5.59
C LEU A 63 -6.50 -6.75 6.41
N VAL A 64 -6.67 -8.07 6.53
CA VAL A 64 -5.72 -8.94 7.23
C VAL A 64 -4.33 -8.86 6.60
N VAL A 65 -4.23 -8.95 5.26
CA VAL A 65 -2.94 -8.79 4.56
C VAL A 65 -2.34 -7.42 4.83
N GLY A 66 -3.15 -6.36 4.75
CA GLY A 66 -2.70 -5.00 5.02
C GLY A 66 -2.16 -4.84 6.44
N VAL A 67 -2.85 -5.36 7.45
CA VAL A 67 -2.40 -5.34 8.85
C VAL A 67 -1.06 -6.07 9.01
N ILE A 68 -0.90 -7.24 8.39
CA ILE A 68 0.36 -8.00 8.42
C ILE A 68 1.49 -7.20 7.78
N ALA A 69 1.28 -6.68 6.56
CA ALA A 69 2.28 -5.94 5.81
C ALA A 69 2.71 -4.64 6.53
N VAL A 70 1.74 -3.85 7.02
CA VAL A 70 1.99 -2.61 7.76
C VAL A 70 2.71 -2.89 9.07
N SER A 71 2.28 -3.91 9.82
CA SER A 71 2.93 -4.27 11.09
C SER A 71 4.36 -4.76 10.85
N ALA A 72 4.57 -5.64 9.88
CA ALA A 72 5.90 -6.15 9.53
C ALA A 72 6.84 -5.02 9.10
N GLY A 73 6.38 -4.11 8.24
CA GLY A 73 7.14 -2.94 7.83
C GLY A 73 7.51 -2.05 9.01
N PHE A 74 6.54 -1.73 9.87
CA PHE A 74 6.75 -0.92 11.07
C PHE A 74 7.78 -1.53 12.03
N PHE A 75 7.64 -2.82 12.37
CA PHE A 75 8.59 -3.50 13.26
C PHE A 75 9.99 -3.61 12.66
N LEU A 76 10.09 -3.84 11.34
CA LEU A 76 11.38 -3.81 10.66
C LEU A 76 12.02 -2.41 10.77
N GLY A 77 11.25 -1.36 10.52
CA GLY A 77 11.71 0.03 10.68
C GLY A 77 12.23 0.28 12.10
N GLN A 78 11.48 -0.15 13.13
CA GLN A 78 11.93 -0.02 14.52
C GLN A 78 13.20 -0.81 14.81
N ALA A 79 13.30 -2.06 14.38
CA ALA A 79 14.48 -2.90 14.60
C ALA A 79 15.76 -2.30 13.97
N LEU A 80 15.63 -1.68 12.79
CA LEU A 80 16.74 -0.97 12.15
C LEU A 80 17.11 0.33 12.86
N SER A 81 16.20 0.91 13.62
CA SER A 81 16.47 2.13 14.40
C SER A 81 17.14 1.89 15.75
N THR A 82 17.04 0.68 16.33
CA THR A 82 17.38 0.45 17.76
C THR A 82 18.66 -0.36 18.04
N GLY A 83 19.27 -1.10 17.10
CA GLY A 83 20.35 -2.00 17.57
C GLY A 83 21.19 -2.82 16.59
N MET A 84 21.18 -2.60 15.28
CA MET A 84 22.20 -3.16 14.38
C MET A 84 23.05 -2.03 13.83
N LYS A 85 24.36 -2.22 13.62
CA LYS A 85 25.27 -1.22 13.00
C LYS A 85 24.53 -0.49 11.87
N GLN A 86 24.09 0.73 12.19
CA GLN A 86 22.86 1.33 11.65
C GLN A 86 22.97 1.69 10.16
N GLY A 87 24.20 1.86 9.68
CA GLY A 87 24.49 1.98 8.26
C GLY A 87 24.34 0.64 7.53
N ALA A 88 25.17 -0.36 7.83
CA ALA A 88 25.30 -1.53 6.97
C ALA A 88 23.99 -2.35 6.82
N ALA A 89 23.26 -2.62 7.92
CA ALA A 89 22.05 -3.45 7.84
C ALA A 89 20.89 -2.73 7.13
N SER A 90 20.70 -1.44 7.42
CA SER A 90 19.67 -0.63 6.75
C SER A 90 20.01 -0.43 5.27
N SER A 91 21.28 -0.13 4.96
CA SER A 91 21.75 0.04 3.59
C SER A 91 21.61 -1.26 2.79
N VAL A 92 21.90 -2.43 3.38
CA VAL A 92 21.70 -3.74 2.73
C VAL A 92 20.22 -4.02 2.47
N ILE A 93 19.33 -3.72 3.42
CA ILE A 93 17.89 -3.94 3.22
C ILE A 93 17.33 -2.99 2.16
N ASP A 94 17.73 -1.72 2.18
CA ASP A 94 17.32 -0.74 1.17
C ASP A 94 17.86 -1.13 -0.21
N LEU A 95 19.08 -1.64 -0.29
CA LEU A 95 19.66 -2.18 -1.53
C LEU A 95 18.85 -3.38 -2.03
N ILE A 96 18.56 -4.36 -1.17
CA ILE A 96 17.79 -5.56 -1.54
C ILE A 96 16.39 -5.17 -2.00
N LEU A 97 15.67 -4.35 -1.22
CA LEU A 97 14.34 -3.87 -1.60
C LEU A 97 14.39 -3.05 -2.89
N GLY A 98 15.40 -2.20 -3.05
CA GLY A 98 15.59 -1.39 -4.25
C GLY A 98 15.81 -2.24 -5.50
N VAL A 99 16.68 -3.25 -5.43
CA VAL A 99 16.92 -4.20 -6.52
C VAL A 99 15.64 -4.99 -6.83
N ILE A 100 14.94 -5.48 -5.81
CA ILE A 100 13.65 -6.16 -5.97
C ILE A 100 12.68 -5.24 -6.72
N PHE A 101 12.54 -3.98 -6.31
CA PHE A 101 11.64 -3.02 -6.94
C PHE A 101 12.01 -2.77 -8.40
N ILE A 102 13.29 -2.59 -8.72
CA ILE A 102 13.76 -2.42 -10.10
C ILE A 102 13.41 -3.66 -10.94
N VAL A 103 13.71 -4.86 -10.43
CA VAL A 103 13.42 -6.12 -11.12
C VAL A 103 11.93 -6.29 -11.35
N PHE A 104 11.09 -6.02 -10.35
CA PHE A 104 9.64 -6.05 -10.48
C PHE A 104 9.13 -4.98 -11.45
N GLY A 105 9.68 -3.77 -11.42
CA GLY A 105 9.34 -2.69 -12.34
C GLY A 105 9.62 -3.06 -13.80
N PHE A 106 10.78 -3.66 -14.10
CA PHE A 106 11.10 -4.18 -15.43
C PHE A 106 10.25 -5.40 -15.80
N LYS A 107 10.08 -6.37 -14.90
CA LYS A 107 9.23 -7.54 -15.16
C LYS A 107 7.80 -7.10 -15.46
N LEU A 108 7.29 -6.11 -14.73
CA LEU A 108 5.98 -5.53 -14.97
C LEU A 108 5.95 -4.74 -16.28
N PHE A 109 7.04 -4.11 -16.71
CA PHE A 109 7.13 -3.51 -18.04
C PHE A 109 7.03 -4.56 -19.17
N PHE A 110 7.60 -5.74 -18.98
CA PHE A 110 7.71 -6.78 -20.03
C PHE A 110 6.71 -7.95 -19.97
N ALA A 111 5.96 -8.12 -18.87
CA ALA A 111 4.87 -9.11 -18.78
C ALA A 111 3.88 -9.07 -19.98
N ARG A 112 3.07 -10.11 -20.16
CA ARG A 112 1.93 -10.06 -21.10
C ARG A 112 0.64 -9.80 -20.33
N GLU A 113 -0.35 -9.24 -21.01
CA GLU A 113 -1.68 -9.06 -20.45
C GLU A 113 -2.25 -10.41 -20.02
N ILE A 114 -2.48 -10.57 -18.73
CA ILE A 114 -3.22 -11.71 -18.20
C ILE A 114 -4.67 -11.28 -18.19
N ASN A 115 -5.50 -11.90 -19.04
CA ASN A 115 -6.95 -11.76 -18.95
C ASN A 115 -7.44 -12.61 -17.77
N PRO A 116 -7.91 -12.00 -16.67
CA PRO A 116 -8.48 -12.79 -15.57
C PRO A 116 -9.83 -13.36 -16.04
N SER A 117 -9.84 -14.60 -16.54
CA SER A 117 -11.09 -15.34 -16.75
C SER A 117 -11.58 -15.82 -15.39
N LEU A 118 -12.32 -14.98 -14.68
CA LEU A 118 -12.95 -15.35 -13.42
C LEU A 118 -14.17 -16.20 -13.73
N LYS A 119 -14.02 -17.53 -13.65
CA LYS A 119 -15.14 -18.48 -13.65
C LYS A 119 -16.13 -18.04 -12.57
N GLU A 120 -17.43 -18.14 -12.89
CA GLU A 120 -18.53 -17.71 -12.04
C GLU A 120 -18.64 -18.65 -10.83
N TYR A 121 -17.77 -18.44 -9.84
CA TYR A 121 -17.72 -19.31 -8.68
C TYR A 121 -18.88 -18.99 -7.73
N ARG A 122 -19.79 -19.96 -7.60
CA ARG A 122 -20.75 -20.06 -6.49
C ARG A 122 -19.96 -20.21 -5.18
N HIS A 123 -19.63 -19.11 -4.51
CA HIS A 123 -18.73 -19.15 -3.36
C HIS A 123 -19.38 -18.67 -2.07
N GLN A 124 -19.15 -19.47 -1.02
CA GLN A 124 -19.38 -19.15 0.38
C GLN A 124 -18.48 -17.97 0.78
N LEU A 125 -18.89 -17.21 1.81
CA LEU A 125 -18.16 -16.03 2.29
C LEU A 125 -16.68 -16.32 2.60
N LEU A 126 -16.39 -17.53 3.09
CA LEU A 126 -15.03 -17.98 3.38
C LEU A 126 -14.12 -17.97 2.15
N THR A 127 -14.63 -18.38 0.98
CA THR A 127 -13.82 -18.38 -0.25
C THR A 127 -13.54 -16.98 -0.76
N LEU A 128 -14.46 -16.04 -0.52
CA LEU A 128 -14.25 -14.62 -0.87
C LEU A 128 -13.26 -13.96 0.08
N PHE A 129 -13.31 -14.30 1.36
CA PHE A 129 -12.29 -13.93 2.34
C PHE A 129 -10.91 -14.46 1.94
N ALA A 130 -10.82 -15.76 1.62
CA ALA A 130 -9.59 -16.36 1.11
C ALA A 130 -9.11 -15.71 -0.19
N GLY A 131 -10.04 -15.35 -1.08
CA GLY A 131 -9.74 -14.56 -2.28
C GLY A 131 -9.12 -13.20 -1.94
N GLY A 132 -9.64 -12.52 -0.92
CA GLY A 132 -9.07 -11.27 -0.39
C GLY A 132 -7.65 -11.46 0.12
N LEU A 133 -7.39 -12.53 0.86
CA LEU A 133 -6.04 -12.89 1.32
C LEU A 133 -5.08 -13.15 0.16
N ILE A 134 -5.46 -14.06 -0.76
CA ILE A 134 -4.58 -14.51 -1.85
C ILE A 134 -4.31 -13.37 -2.83
N LEU A 135 -5.35 -12.68 -3.29
CA LEU A 135 -5.20 -11.61 -4.27
C LEU A 135 -4.42 -10.43 -3.68
N SER A 136 -4.71 -10.03 -2.44
CA SER A 136 -3.98 -8.90 -1.82
C SER A 136 -2.56 -9.29 -1.44
N GLY A 137 -2.33 -10.54 -1.03
CA GLY A 137 -0.99 -11.06 -0.72
C GLY A 137 -0.11 -11.23 -1.95
N THR A 138 -0.70 -11.46 -3.11
CA THR A 138 0.00 -11.53 -4.42
C THR A 138 0.04 -10.19 -5.14
N ASN A 139 -0.64 -9.17 -4.61
CA ASN A 139 -0.59 -7.79 -5.08
C ASN A 139 0.69 -7.11 -4.58
N PHE A 140 1.82 -7.60 -5.09
CA PHE A 140 3.15 -7.25 -4.61
C PHE A 140 3.40 -5.74 -4.66
N ASP A 141 2.85 -5.04 -5.65
CA ASP A 141 2.89 -3.58 -5.76
C ASP A 141 2.31 -2.86 -4.54
N ALA A 142 1.03 -3.04 -4.25
CA ALA A 142 0.41 -2.38 -3.11
C ALA A 142 1.05 -2.85 -1.80
N LEU A 143 1.39 -4.13 -1.70
CA LEU A 143 1.97 -4.73 -0.50
C LEU A 143 3.35 -4.15 -0.20
N PHE A 144 4.25 -4.11 -1.19
CA PHE A 144 5.60 -3.57 -1.02
C PHE A 144 5.59 -2.07 -0.73
N LEU A 145 4.73 -1.30 -1.39
CA LEU A 145 4.63 0.14 -1.16
C LEU A 145 4.06 0.46 0.22
N SER A 146 3.02 -0.25 0.64
CA SER A 146 2.46 -0.15 2.00
C SER A 146 3.49 -0.55 3.06
N PHE A 147 4.21 -1.67 2.84
CA PHE A 147 5.30 -2.12 3.69
C PHE A 147 6.42 -1.08 3.80
N ALA A 148 6.87 -0.51 2.68
CA ALA A 148 7.93 0.50 2.65
C ALA A 148 7.52 1.77 3.40
N ALA A 149 6.28 2.24 3.21
CA ALA A 149 5.76 3.39 3.95
C ALA A 149 5.70 3.11 5.47
N ALA A 150 5.25 1.91 5.87
CA ALA A 150 5.22 1.53 7.29
C ALA A 150 6.64 1.41 7.88
N LYS A 151 7.61 0.93 7.09
CA LYS A 151 9.04 0.90 7.45
C LYS A 151 9.59 2.29 7.74
N GLU A 152 9.30 3.27 6.89
CA GLU A 152 9.73 4.66 7.12
C GLU A 152 9.11 5.24 8.41
N VAL A 153 7.83 4.93 8.70
CA VAL A 153 7.18 5.35 9.95
C VAL A 153 7.84 4.70 11.17
N GLY A 154 8.15 3.41 11.11
CA GLY A 154 8.81 2.68 12.20
C GLY A 154 10.25 3.12 12.43
N GLY A 155 10.98 3.42 11.36
CA GLY A 155 12.40 3.80 11.41
C GLY A 155 12.67 5.26 11.77
N THR A 156 11.65 6.11 11.85
CA THR A 156 11.85 7.54 12.16
C THR A 156 11.82 7.78 13.67
N PRO A 157 12.94 8.22 14.29
CA PRO A 157 12.99 8.52 15.72
C PRO A 157 12.23 9.81 16.08
N ASP A 158 11.94 10.00 17.36
CA ASP A 158 11.38 11.24 17.97
C ASP A 158 9.96 11.67 17.54
N ILE A 159 9.25 10.82 16.80
CA ILE A 159 7.84 11.04 16.46
C ILE A 159 6.93 10.56 17.59
N GLN A 160 5.92 11.36 17.93
CA GLN A 160 4.91 11.00 18.93
C GLN A 160 4.18 9.71 18.54
N MET A 161 3.89 8.86 19.53
CA MET A 161 3.21 7.57 19.32
C MET A 161 1.86 7.74 18.61
N ILE A 162 1.09 8.77 18.97
CA ILE A 162 -0.21 9.06 18.34
C ILE A 162 -0.02 9.33 16.84
N SER A 163 0.96 10.14 16.45
CA SER A 163 1.22 10.42 15.04
C SER A 163 1.66 9.17 14.27
N ARG A 164 2.44 8.27 14.90
CA ARG A 164 2.81 6.98 14.30
C ARG A 164 1.56 6.15 14.02
N ILE A 165 0.67 6.00 15.01
CA ILE A 165 -0.59 5.27 14.85
C ILE A 165 -1.43 5.88 13.73
N CYS A 166 -1.58 7.21 13.69
CA CYS A 166 -2.31 7.89 12.63
C CYS A 166 -1.74 7.59 11.24
N LEU A 167 -0.41 7.62 11.06
CA LEU A 167 0.23 7.32 9.78
C LEU A 167 0.09 5.85 9.37
N LEU A 168 0.15 4.91 10.32
CA LEU A 168 -0.06 3.48 10.04
C LEU A 168 -1.52 3.18 9.69
N VAL A 169 -2.49 3.79 10.40
CA VAL A 169 -3.91 3.70 10.07
C VAL A 169 -4.18 4.31 8.70
N LEU A 170 -3.59 5.47 8.39
CA LEU A 170 -3.69 6.09 7.08
C LEU A 170 -3.15 5.15 5.99
N ASN A 171 -1.97 4.57 6.19
CA ASN A 171 -1.38 3.58 5.29
C ASN A 171 -2.32 2.40 5.04
N LEU A 172 -2.91 1.84 6.10
CA LEU A 172 -3.87 0.74 5.99
C LEU A 172 -5.14 1.15 5.21
N ILE A 173 -5.64 2.37 5.42
CA ILE A 173 -6.78 2.91 4.66
C ILE A 173 -6.43 3.00 3.17
N PHE A 174 -5.26 3.53 2.82
CA PHE A 174 -4.82 3.61 1.43
C PHE A 174 -4.65 2.22 0.79
N PHE A 175 -4.03 1.28 1.50
CA PHE A 175 -3.87 -0.10 1.02
C PHE A 175 -5.21 -0.78 0.74
N THR A 176 -6.22 -0.54 1.59
CA THR A 176 -7.57 -1.13 1.45
C THR A 176 -8.52 -0.30 0.57
N LEU A 177 -8.12 0.91 0.16
CA LEU A 177 -8.91 1.84 -0.63
C LEU A 177 -9.48 1.25 -1.93
N PRO A 178 -8.75 0.42 -2.70
CA PRO A 178 -9.28 -0.22 -3.91
C PRO A 178 -10.55 -1.04 -3.68
N VAL A 179 -10.76 -1.54 -2.46
CA VAL A 179 -11.96 -2.30 -2.07
C VAL A 179 -12.95 -1.42 -1.32
N LEU A 180 -12.44 -0.60 -0.40
CA LEU A 180 -13.25 0.25 0.45
C LEU A 180 -14.03 1.29 -0.36
N LEU A 181 -13.40 1.90 -1.37
CA LEU A 181 -14.00 2.96 -2.16
C LEU A 181 -15.20 2.46 -2.99
N PRO A 182 -15.11 1.36 -3.77
CA PRO A 182 -16.28 0.78 -4.43
C PRO A 182 -17.36 0.33 -3.46
N LEU A 183 -16.98 -0.27 -2.33
CA LEU A 183 -17.93 -0.76 -1.32
C LEU A 183 -18.76 0.39 -0.75
N LEU A 184 -18.12 1.46 -0.30
CA LEU A 184 -18.81 2.66 0.21
C LEU A 184 -19.63 3.33 -0.88
N ALA A 185 -19.08 3.50 -2.08
CA ALA A 185 -19.80 4.09 -3.20
C ALA A 185 -21.04 3.28 -3.58
N PHE A 186 -20.99 1.95 -3.49
CA PHE A 186 -22.15 1.10 -3.76
C PHE A 186 -23.22 1.21 -2.66
N ILE A 187 -22.82 1.33 -1.39
CA ILE A 187 -23.74 1.51 -0.26
C ILE A 187 -24.47 2.86 -0.35
N TYR A 188 -23.75 3.95 -0.64
CA TYR A 188 -24.33 5.30 -0.66
C TYR A 188 -24.90 5.71 -2.03
N PHE A 189 -24.35 5.21 -3.14
CA PHE A 189 -24.68 5.63 -4.51
C PHE A 189 -24.84 4.44 -5.49
N PRO A 190 -25.71 3.44 -5.21
CA PRO A 190 -25.79 2.19 -5.97
C PRO A 190 -26.10 2.38 -7.46
N ARG A 191 -26.88 3.40 -7.83
CA ARG A 191 -27.28 3.68 -9.23
C ARG A 191 -26.16 4.26 -10.09
N TYR A 192 -25.20 4.97 -9.49
CA TYR A 192 -24.12 5.66 -10.22
C TYR A 192 -22.82 4.84 -10.28
N ALA A 193 -22.60 4.00 -9.27
CA ALA A 193 -21.40 3.19 -9.11
C ALA A 193 -21.08 2.31 -10.33
N ALA A 194 -22.07 1.58 -10.87
CA ALA A 194 -21.84 0.56 -11.89
C ALA A 194 -21.24 1.11 -13.20
N GLY A 195 -21.72 2.28 -13.66
CA GLY A 195 -21.24 2.90 -14.90
C GLY A 195 -19.87 3.59 -14.74
N PHE A 196 -19.64 4.23 -13.59
CA PHE A 196 -18.41 4.96 -13.30
C PHE A 196 -17.22 4.00 -13.13
N PHE A 197 -17.40 2.92 -12.38
CA PHE A 197 -16.33 1.96 -12.13
C PHE A 197 -15.89 1.19 -13.37
N LYS A 198 -16.80 0.96 -14.34
CA LYS A 198 -16.43 0.35 -15.63
C LYS A 198 -15.44 1.22 -16.42
N LYS A 199 -15.64 2.54 -16.41
CA LYS A 199 -14.73 3.49 -17.08
C LYS A 199 -13.37 3.54 -16.38
N ILE A 200 -13.36 3.69 -15.04
CA ILE A 200 -12.10 3.71 -14.27
C ILE A 200 -11.33 2.41 -14.46
N ASN A 201 -11.99 1.26 -14.42
CA ASN A 201 -11.33 -0.03 -14.58
C ASN A 201 -10.66 -0.15 -15.96
N GLN A 202 -11.28 0.33 -17.03
CA GLN A 202 -10.66 0.31 -18.37
C GLN A 202 -9.42 1.18 -18.47
N TYR A 203 -9.45 2.39 -17.90
CA TYR A 203 -8.28 3.29 -17.88
C TYR A 203 -7.18 2.78 -16.94
N ALA A 204 -7.56 2.32 -15.75
CA ALA A 204 -6.62 1.75 -14.78
C ALA A 204 -5.98 0.49 -15.34
N LEU A 205 -6.72 -0.45 -15.94
CA LEU A 205 -6.12 -1.64 -16.57
C LEU A 205 -5.18 -1.27 -17.73
N LYS A 206 -5.53 -0.25 -18.53
CA LYS A 206 -4.71 0.20 -19.66
C LYS A 206 -3.37 0.84 -19.24
N TYR A 207 -3.37 1.67 -18.19
CA TYR A 207 -2.19 2.48 -17.83
C TYR A 207 -1.50 2.10 -16.52
N SER A 208 -2.16 1.32 -15.65
CA SER A 208 -1.59 0.92 -14.36
C SER A 208 -0.25 0.25 -14.51
N ARG A 209 -0.11 -0.61 -15.50
CA ARG A 209 1.11 -1.35 -15.73
C ARG A 209 2.30 -0.43 -16.00
N PHE A 210 2.08 0.61 -16.82
CA PHE A 210 3.08 1.63 -17.08
C PHE A 210 3.35 2.49 -15.84
N MET A 211 2.29 2.98 -15.16
CA MET A 211 2.44 3.79 -13.94
C MET A 211 3.19 3.04 -12.83
N LEU A 212 2.81 1.79 -12.57
CA LEU A 212 3.42 0.92 -11.58
C LEU A 212 4.87 0.60 -11.95
N SER A 213 5.15 0.31 -13.23
CA SER A 213 6.52 0.09 -13.70
C SER A 213 7.42 1.30 -13.43
N VAL A 214 6.98 2.50 -13.82
CA VAL A 214 7.70 3.75 -13.55
C VAL A 214 7.89 3.95 -12.06
N LEU A 215 6.85 3.75 -11.27
CA LEU A 215 6.88 3.96 -9.82
C LEU A 215 7.85 3.00 -9.12
N PHE A 216 7.79 1.71 -9.43
CA PHE A 216 8.74 0.72 -8.95
C PHE A 216 10.18 1.04 -9.34
N ILE A 217 10.42 1.44 -10.59
CA ILE A 217 11.77 1.82 -11.05
C ILE A 217 12.26 3.04 -10.27
N VAL A 218 11.45 4.09 -10.14
CA VAL A 218 11.83 5.33 -9.43
C VAL A 218 12.12 5.05 -7.95
N PHE A 219 11.22 4.37 -7.24
CA PHE A 219 11.45 4.02 -5.83
C PHE A 219 12.60 3.04 -5.66
N GLY A 220 12.74 2.09 -6.58
CA GLY A 220 13.85 1.15 -6.59
C GLY A 220 15.19 1.84 -6.74
N VAL A 221 15.32 2.79 -7.67
CA VAL A 221 16.51 3.63 -7.84
C VAL A 221 16.79 4.45 -6.59
N VAL A 222 15.77 5.09 -5.99
CA VAL A 222 15.94 5.87 -4.75
C VAL A 222 16.44 4.99 -3.60
N LEU A 223 15.89 3.78 -3.44
CA LEU A 223 16.32 2.82 -2.41
C LEU A 223 17.73 2.30 -2.65
N VAL A 224 18.09 1.97 -3.90
CA VAL A 224 19.47 1.58 -4.27
C VAL A 224 20.46 2.71 -3.96
N LEU A 225 20.14 3.95 -4.32
CA LEU A 225 21.00 5.11 -4.03
C LEU A 225 21.18 5.34 -2.53
N ARG A 226 20.14 5.08 -1.71
CA ARG A 226 20.26 5.10 -0.25
C ARG A 226 21.04 3.92 0.30
N GLY A 227 20.96 2.75 -0.31
CA GLY A 227 21.71 1.57 0.09
C GLY A 227 23.19 1.60 -0.27
N ILE A 228 23.59 2.41 -1.25
CA ILE A 228 25.00 2.60 -1.64
C ILE A 228 25.70 3.68 -0.80
N ARG A 229 24.95 4.68 -0.32
CA ARG A 229 25.45 5.77 0.54
C ARG A 229 25.48 5.36 2.01
#